data_AF-M7S316-F1
#
_entry.id   AF-M7S316-F1
#
_cell.length_a   1.000
_cell.length_b   1.000
_cell.length_c   1.000
_cell.angle_alpha   90.00
_cell.angle_beta   90.00
_cell.angle_gamma   90.00
#
_symmetry.space_group_name_H-M   'P 1'
#
loop_
_entity.id
_entity.type
_entity.pdbx_description
1 polymer ?
#
loop_
_entity_poly.entity_id
_entity_poly.type
_entity_poly.pdbx_seq_one_letter_code
_entity_poly.pdbx_strand_id
1 'polypeptide(L)'
;MDQAYGKASQKDSYNVDYIDNQQARLYIYQGIETEYKEDAFSFFKKAVALLGGRIKEDEYKYSIIESFWEFLEKHFLHFEKNKQEVIQKVLADHHEKFCNFCGQGPWYKQKIIRGCEKVFEKYLPNPEKPNLSKNLSSK
;
A
#
# COMPACT_ATOMS: atom_id res chain seq x y z
N MET A 1 12.65 25.54 3.11
CA MET A 1 12.87 24.33 3.93
C MET A 1 13.58 23.33 3.03
N ASP A 2 14.72 23.73 2.44
CA ASP A 2 15.20 23.16 1.15
C ASP A 2 16.72 22.99 1.11
N GLN A 3 17.30 22.44 2.17
CA GLN A 3 18.73 22.06 2.16
C GLN A 3 18.97 20.55 2.28
N ALA A 4 17.93 19.77 2.57
CA ALA A 4 18.03 18.31 2.63
C ALA A 4 17.97 17.66 1.24
N TYR A 5 17.11 18.16 0.35
CA TYR A 5 16.92 17.57 -0.99
C TYR A 5 18.09 17.82 -1.95
N GLY A 6 18.81 18.94 -1.81
CA GLY A 6 19.90 19.31 -2.72
C GLY A 6 21.24 18.60 -2.48
N LYS A 7 21.43 17.93 -1.33
CA LYS A 7 22.71 17.29 -0.96
C LYS A 7 22.72 15.77 -1.12
N ALA A 8 21.58 15.16 -1.45
CA ALA A 8 21.46 13.70 -1.59
C ALA A 8 21.88 13.17 -2.98
N SER A 9 22.06 14.04 -3.98
CA SER A 9 22.34 13.64 -5.37
C SER A 9 23.82 13.35 -5.68
N GLN A 10 24.73 13.41 -4.70
CA GLN A 10 26.17 13.20 -4.89
C GLN A 10 26.75 12.01 -4.10
N LYS A 11 25.90 11.09 -3.61
CA LYS A 11 26.33 9.78 -3.12
C LYS A 11 25.55 8.72 -3.86
N ASP A 12 26.25 7.96 -4.69
CA ASP A 12 25.74 6.75 -5.33
C ASP A 12 24.99 5.88 -4.30
N SER A 13 23.73 5.58 -4.60
CA SER A 13 22.82 4.66 -3.88
C SER A 13 22.22 5.11 -2.54
N TYR A 14 21.86 6.38 -2.35
CA TYR A 14 20.90 6.68 -1.28
C TYR A 14 19.57 5.95 -1.60
N ASN A 15 19.22 4.94 -0.79
CA ASN A 15 18.04 4.10 -1.02
C ASN A 15 16.78 4.90 -0.68
N VAL A 16 16.37 5.78 -1.61
CA VAL A 16 15.20 6.65 -1.46
C VAL A 16 13.94 5.80 -1.23
N ASP A 17 13.85 4.61 -1.83
CA ASP A 17 12.74 3.67 -1.61
C ASP A 17 12.59 3.28 -0.13
N TYR A 18 13.70 3.13 0.60
CA TYR A 18 13.66 2.84 2.03
C TYR A 18 13.05 4.02 2.83
N ILE A 19 13.43 5.25 2.52
CA ILE A 19 12.86 6.44 3.19
C ILE A 19 11.39 6.60 2.85
N ASP A 20 11.05 6.48 1.57
CA ASP A 20 9.66 6.67 1.12
C ASP A 20 8.76 5.58 1.71
N ASN A 21 9.23 4.34 1.85
CA ASN A 21 8.52 3.27 2.55
C ASN A 21 8.29 3.60 4.04
N GLN A 22 9.32 4.07 4.76
CA GLN A 22 9.15 4.47 6.16
C GLN A 22 8.18 5.65 6.31
N GLN A 23 8.28 6.63 5.41
CA GLN A 23 7.43 7.82 5.44
C GLN A 23 5.97 7.50 5.07
N ALA A 24 5.75 6.62 4.09
CA ALA A 24 4.42 6.13 3.75
C ALA A 24 3.79 5.39 4.94
N ARG A 25 4.56 4.51 5.58
CA ARG A 25 4.10 3.79 6.79
C ARG A 25 3.74 4.75 7.93
N LEU A 26 4.56 5.77 8.16
CA LEU A 26 4.28 6.79 9.18
C LEU A 26 2.98 7.53 8.89
N TYR A 27 2.72 7.90 7.64
CA TYR A 27 1.47 8.55 7.28
C TYR A 27 0.26 7.65 7.53
N ILE A 28 0.34 6.34 7.24
CA ILE A 28 -0.75 5.42 7.57
C ILE A 28 -1.00 5.37 9.08
N TYR A 29 0.05 5.30 9.90
CA TYR A 29 -0.12 5.35 11.37
C TYR A 29 -0.73 6.66 11.85
N GLN A 30 -0.29 7.81 11.32
CA GLN A 30 -0.92 9.09 11.64
C GLN A 30 -2.39 9.15 11.22
N GLY A 31 -2.72 8.54 10.08
CA GLY A 31 -4.07 8.40 9.59
C GLY A 31 -4.94 7.50 10.47
N ILE A 32 -4.38 6.44 11.06
CA ILE A 32 -5.06 5.57 12.02
C ILE A 32 -5.30 6.29 13.35
N GLU A 33 -4.30 7.01 13.87
CA GLU A 33 -4.38 7.64 15.19
C GLU A 33 -5.31 8.86 15.22
N THR A 34 -5.43 9.59 14.10
CA THR A 34 -6.28 10.79 14.07
C THR A 34 -7.77 10.47 14.14
N GLU A 35 -8.52 11.29 14.90
CA GLU A 35 -9.98 11.22 14.95
C GLU A 35 -10.64 12.06 13.84
N TYR A 36 -9.88 12.98 13.23
CA TYR A 36 -10.38 13.88 12.20
C TYR A 36 -10.32 13.20 10.83
N LYS A 37 -11.51 12.94 10.25
CA LYS A 37 -11.66 12.24 8.98
C LYS A 37 -10.92 12.92 7.82
N GLU A 38 -10.96 14.25 7.73
CA GLU A 38 -10.25 14.97 6.66
C GLU A 38 -8.73 14.80 6.77
N ASP A 39 -8.19 14.80 7.98
CA ASP A 39 -6.77 14.56 8.23
C ASP A 39 -6.40 13.10 7.92
N ALA A 40 -7.23 12.14 8.34
CA ALA A 40 -7.04 10.73 8.03
C ALA A 40 -6.92 10.50 6.51
N PHE A 41 -7.85 11.09 5.74
CA PHE A 41 -7.81 11.00 4.27
C PHE A 41 -6.62 11.75 3.66
N SER A 42 -6.22 12.88 4.24
CA SER A 42 -5.02 13.62 3.84
C SER A 42 -3.75 12.79 4.02
N PHE A 43 -3.61 12.11 5.15
CA PHE A 43 -2.50 11.20 5.41
C PHE A 43 -2.50 10.00 4.47
N PHE A 44 -3.67 9.40 4.21
CA PHE A 44 -3.80 8.33 3.21
C PHE A 44 -3.27 8.79 1.85
N LYS A 45 -3.70 9.96 1.36
CA LYS A 45 -3.21 10.53 0.08
C LYS A 45 -1.69 10.71 0.05
N LYS A 46 -1.09 11.16 1.15
CA LYS A 46 0.37 11.32 1.25
C LYS A 46 1.09 9.97 1.20
N ALA A 47 0.57 8.95 1.89
CA ALA A 47 1.13 7.61 1.86
C ALA A 47 1.08 7.02 0.44
N VAL A 48 -0.07 7.09 -0.23
CA VAL A 48 -0.25 6.48 -1.57
C VAL A 48 0.54 7.23 -2.65
N ALA A 49 0.76 8.54 -2.50
CA ALA A 49 1.62 9.29 -3.41
C ALA A 49 3.07 8.79 -3.38
N LEU A 50 3.58 8.41 -2.19
CA LEU A 50 4.89 7.78 -2.05
C LEU A 50 4.90 6.36 -2.66
N LEU A 51 3.90 5.53 -2.31
CA LEU A 51 3.81 4.14 -2.81
C LEU A 51 3.55 4.03 -4.32
N GLY A 52 2.94 5.05 -4.92
CA GLY A 52 2.70 5.16 -6.36
C GLY A 52 3.91 5.64 -7.17
N GLY A 53 4.99 6.08 -6.50
CA GLY A 53 6.24 6.53 -7.13
C GLY A 53 7.07 5.39 -7.74
N ARG A 54 8.38 5.64 -7.96
CA ARG A 54 9.33 4.65 -8.52
C ARG A 54 9.70 3.52 -7.54
N ILE A 55 8.92 3.31 -6.48
CA ILE A 55 9.18 2.29 -5.46
C ILE A 55 8.98 0.91 -6.06
N LYS A 56 9.96 0.04 -5.81
CA LYS A 56 9.95 -1.37 -6.20
C LYS A 56 8.70 -2.11 -5.69
N GLU A 57 8.16 -3.02 -6.51
CA GLU A 57 7.12 -3.96 -6.10
C GLU A 57 7.72 -5.07 -5.22
N ASP A 58 7.91 -4.79 -3.93
CA ASP A 58 8.55 -5.68 -2.97
C ASP A 58 7.74 -5.87 -1.68
N GLU A 59 8.26 -6.73 -0.80
CA GLU A 59 7.62 -7.10 0.47
C GLU A 59 7.42 -5.91 1.41
N TYR A 60 8.27 -4.87 1.32
CA TYR A 60 8.14 -3.68 2.17
C TYR A 60 6.94 -2.85 1.74
N LYS A 61 6.80 -2.62 0.42
CA LYS A 61 5.62 -1.94 -0.14
C LYS A 61 4.33 -2.66 0.22
N TYR A 62 4.30 -3.98 0.04
CA TYR A 62 3.10 -4.77 0.35
C TYR A 62 2.84 -4.92 1.84
N SER A 63 3.85 -4.88 2.70
CA SER A 63 3.65 -4.79 4.15
C SER A 63 2.98 -3.47 4.57
N ILE A 64 3.21 -2.37 3.84
CA ILE A 64 2.49 -1.10 4.06
C ILE A 64 1.06 -1.18 3.53
N ILE A 65 0.84 -1.85 2.40
CA ILE A 65 -0.52 -2.06 1.87
C ILE A 65 -1.32 -2.98 2.81
N GLU A 66 -0.71 -3.99 3.43
CA GLU A 66 -1.33 -4.80 4.48
C GLU A 66 -1.82 -3.91 5.65
N SER A 67 -1.03 -2.91 6.06
CA SER A 67 -1.42 -2.00 7.15
C SER A 67 -2.58 -1.08 6.80
N PHE A 68 -2.97 -0.98 5.52
CA PHE A 68 -4.20 -0.28 5.15
C PHE A 68 -5.43 -0.94 5.77
N TRP A 69 -5.39 -2.25 6.10
CA TRP A 69 -6.50 -2.93 6.75
C TRP A 69 -7.03 -2.15 7.95
N GLU A 70 -6.15 -1.83 8.91
CA GLU A 70 -6.52 -1.15 10.14
C GLU A 70 -7.05 0.26 9.89
N PHE A 71 -6.38 1.00 8.99
CA PHE A 71 -6.84 2.33 8.57
C PHE A 71 -8.24 2.28 7.97
N LEU A 72 -8.50 1.33 7.07
CA LEU A 72 -9.77 1.20 6.37
C LEU A 72 -10.88 0.70 7.29
N GLU A 73 -10.60 -0.25 8.20
CA GLU A 73 -11.58 -0.66 9.22
C GLU A 73 -12.08 0.53 10.03
N LYS A 74 -11.14 1.41 10.42
CA LYS A 74 -11.46 2.56 11.28
C LYS A 74 -12.17 3.68 10.53
N HIS A 75 -11.78 3.97 9.28
CA HIS A 75 -12.22 5.21 8.62
C HIS A 75 -13.08 5.04 7.37
N PHE A 76 -13.01 3.91 6.67
CA PHE A 76 -13.56 3.80 5.30
C PHE A 76 -15.05 4.12 5.21
N LEU A 77 -15.87 3.51 6.08
CA LEU A 77 -17.33 3.74 6.11
C LEU A 77 -17.72 5.15 6.54
N HIS A 78 -16.79 5.89 7.14
CA HIS A 78 -17.01 7.24 7.63
C HIS A 78 -16.66 8.31 6.62
N PHE A 79 -16.00 7.95 5.53
CA PHE A 79 -15.72 8.85 4.41
C PHE A 79 -16.92 9.02 3.49
N GLU A 80 -16.99 10.17 2.85
CA GLU A 80 -17.92 10.44 1.75
C GLU A 80 -17.64 9.51 0.57
N LYS A 81 -18.66 9.27 -0.25
CA LYS A 81 -18.61 8.31 -1.36
C LYS A 81 -17.47 8.58 -2.34
N ASN A 82 -17.24 9.84 -2.70
CA ASN A 82 -16.14 10.26 -3.57
C ASN A 82 -14.75 9.86 -3.01
N LYS A 83 -14.54 9.96 -1.70
CA LYS A 83 -13.28 9.57 -1.03
C LYS A 83 -13.13 8.05 -0.98
N GLN A 84 -14.23 7.33 -0.74
CA GLN A 84 -14.26 5.87 -0.82
C GLN A 84 -13.89 5.39 -2.24
N GLU A 85 -14.46 5.99 -3.29
CA GLU A 85 -14.15 5.68 -4.69
C GLU A 85 -12.67 5.93 -5.01
N VAL A 86 -12.07 7.02 -4.50
CA VAL A 86 -10.63 7.28 -4.64
C VAL A 86 -9.79 6.18 -3.98
N ILE A 87 -10.14 5.77 -2.75
CA ILE A 87 -9.44 4.67 -2.06
C ILE A 87 -9.55 3.38 -2.86
N GLN A 88 -10.74 3.04 -3.36
CA GLN A 88 -10.98 1.83 -4.14
C GLN A 88 -10.16 1.83 -5.43
N LYS A 89 -10.07 2.97 -6.12
CA LYS A 89 -9.22 3.09 -7.30
C LYS A 89 -7.75 2.83 -6.98
N VAL A 90 -7.23 3.42 -5.89
CA VAL A 90 -5.85 3.18 -5.45
C VAL A 90 -5.62 1.71 -5.11
N LEU A 91 -6.55 1.07 -4.41
CA LEU A 91 -6.48 -0.35 -4.10
C LEU A 91 -6.48 -1.21 -5.37
N ALA A 92 -7.27 -0.85 -6.39
CA ALA A 92 -7.34 -1.58 -7.65
C ALA A 92 -6.01 -1.49 -8.41
N ASP A 93 -5.42 -0.30 -8.50
CA ASP A 93 -4.11 -0.06 -9.13
C ASP A 93 -2.99 -0.87 -8.45
N HIS A 94 -3.04 -0.99 -7.11
CA HIS A 94 -2.10 -1.82 -6.36
C HIS A 94 -2.38 -3.32 -6.52
N HIS A 95 -3.64 -3.73 -6.58
CA HIS A 95 -4.03 -5.13 -6.77
C HIS A 95 -3.56 -5.68 -8.14
N GLU A 96 -3.68 -4.89 -9.21
CA GLU A 96 -3.19 -5.27 -10.54
C GLU A 96 -1.69 -5.61 -10.52
N LYS A 97 -0.90 -4.77 -9.84
CA LYS A 97 0.56 -4.97 -9.70
C LYS A 97 0.88 -6.11 -8.74
N PHE A 98 0.10 -6.25 -7.67
CA PHE A 98 0.23 -7.31 -6.67
C PHE A 98 0.09 -8.71 -7.27
N CYS A 99 -0.84 -8.90 -8.21
CA CYS A 99 -1.01 -10.17 -8.92
C CYS A 99 0.29 -10.67 -9.58
N ASN A 100 1.16 -9.76 -10.05
CA ASN A 100 2.46 -10.09 -10.62
C ASN A 100 3.53 -10.38 -9.55
N PHE A 101 3.35 -9.86 -8.33
CA PHE A 101 4.22 -10.13 -7.18
C PHE A 101 3.91 -11.47 -6.50
N CYS A 102 2.64 -11.93 -6.56
CA CYS A 102 2.18 -13.18 -5.99
C CYS A 102 2.91 -14.40 -6.59
N GLY A 103 3.79 -15.01 -5.80
CA GLY A 103 4.54 -16.21 -6.16
C GLY A 103 4.96 -17.01 -4.93
N GLN A 104 5.66 -18.13 -5.14
CA GLN A 104 6.26 -18.90 -4.04
C GLN A 104 7.34 -18.08 -3.31
N GLY A 105 7.47 -18.26 -2.00
CA GLY A 105 8.45 -17.53 -1.19
C GLY A 105 8.38 -17.91 0.28
N PRO A 106 9.25 -17.32 1.12
CA PRO A 106 9.30 -17.62 2.55
C PRO A 106 7.97 -17.34 3.25
N TRP A 107 7.74 -17.97 4.40
CA TRP A 107 6.49 -17.85 5.16
C TRP A 107 6.07 -16.39 5.44
N TYR A 108 7.02 -15.50 5.71
CA TYR A 108 6.72 -14.09 6.00
C TYR A 108 6.14 -13.36 4.77
N LYS A 109 6.62 -13.68 3.56
CA LYS A 109 6.06 -13.16 2.30
C LYS A 109 4.63 -13.65 2.10
N GLN A 110 4.37 -14.92 2.41
CA GLN A 110 3.02 -15.51 2.33
C GLN A 110 2.05 -14.85 3.32
N LYS A 111 2.52 -14.44 4.50
CA LYS A 111 1.72 -13.68 5.47
C LYS A 111 1.29 -12.33 4.89
N ILE A 112 2.24 -11.57 4.34
CA ILE A 112 1.98 -10.26 3.71
C ILE A 112 1.00 -10.40 2.55
N ILE A 113 1.18 -11.42 1.70
CA ILE A 113 0.27 -11.71 0.58
C ILE A 113 -1.16 -11.90 1.09
N ARG A 114 -1.37 -12.77 2.07
CA ARG A 114 -2.71 -13.02 2.65
C ARG A 114 -3.30 -11.77 3.31
N GLY A 115 -2.47 -10.92 3.91
CA GLY A 115 -2.89 -9.65 4.49
C GLY A 115 -3.42 -8.70 3.41
N CYS A 116 -2.66 -8.53 2.33
CA CYS A 116 -3.07 -7.71 1.19
C CYS A 116 -4.32 -8.25 0.50
N GLU A 117 -4.42 -9.56 0.29
CA GLU A 117 -5.61 -10.21 -0.29
C GLU A 117 -6.87 -9.85 0.50
N LYS A 118 -6.82 -9.91 1.84
CA LYS A 118 -7.96 -9.50 2.67
C LYS A 118 -8.37 -8.05 2.46
N VAL A 119 -7.41 -7.14 2.36
CA VAL A 119 -7.67 -5.72 2.08
C VAL A 119 -8.37 -5.58 0.73
N PHE A 120 -7.83 -6.21 -0.32
CA PHE A 120 -8.41 -6.13 -1.66
C PHE A 120 -9.80 -6.76 -1.72
N GLU A 121 -9.98 -7.96 -1.15
CA GLU A 121 -11.26 -8.68 -1.13
C GLU A 121 -12.37 -7.89 -0.43
N LYS A 122 -12.06 -7.22 0.68
CA LYS A 122 -13.06 -6.49 1.46
C LYS A 122 -13.46 -5.17 0.81
N TYR A 123 -12.50 -4.43 0.25
CA TYR A 123 -12.70 -3.04 -0.13
C TYR A 123 -12.86 -2.80 -1.64
N LEU A 124 -12.46 -3.75 -2.50
CA LEU A 124 -12.71 -3.64 -3.94
C LEU A 124 -14.10 -4.15 -4.32
N PRO A 125 -14.85 -3.41 -5.14
CA PRO A 125 -16.11 -3.89 -5.69
C PRO A 125 -15.80 -5.00 -6.72
N ASN A 126 -16.11 -6.25 -6.39
CA ASN A 126 -15.82 -7.44 -7.20
C ASN A 126 -14.34 -7.59 -7.60
N PRO A 127 -13.45 -8.03 -6.70
CA PRO A 127 -12.16 -8.52 -7.12
C PRO A 127 -12.43 -9.82 -7.89
N GLU A 128 -12.28 -9.80 -9.23
CA GLU A 128 -12.07 -11.04 -9.95
C GLU A 128 -10.88 -11.73 -9.28
N LYS A 129 -11.15 -12.81 -8.54
CA LYS A 129 -10.13 -13.49 -7.74
C LYS A 129 -8.97 -13.82 -8.65
N PRO A 130 -7.73 -13.34 -8.38
CA PRO A 130 -6.59 -13.81 -9.14
C PRO A 130 -6.56 -15.33 -9.02
N ASN A 131 -6.59 -16.01 -10.16
CA ASN A 131 -6.75 -17.45 -10.24
C ASN A 131 -5.43 -18.12 -9.83
N LEU A 132 -5.16 -18.16 -8.52
CA LEU A 132 -3.96 -18.72 -7.87
C LEU A 132 -3.75 -20.21 -8.18
N SER A 133 -4.75 -20.89 -8.73
CA SER A 133 -4.68 -22.29 -9.15
C SER A 133 -3.76 -22.53 -10.35
N LYS A 134 -3.44 -21.50 -11.16
CA LYS A 134 -2.58 -21.68 -12.36
C LYS A 134 -1.09 -21.77 -12.06
N ASN A 135 -0.64 -21.38 -10.86
CA ASN A 135 0.79 -21.41 -10.49
C ASN A 135 1.20 -22.63 -9.64
N LEU A 136 0.29 -23.58 -9.41
CA LEU A 136 0.58 -24.83 -8.70
C LEU A 136 0.57 -26.08 -9.61
N SER A 137 0.37 -25.91 -10.92
CA SER A 137 0.44 -27.00 -11.90
C SER A 137 1.58 -26.76 -12.90
N SER A 138 2.81 -26.75 -12.39
CA SER A 138 4.03 -26.97 -13.17
C SER A 138 5.20 -27.24 -12.22
N LYS A 139 5.23 -28.45 -11.65
CA LYS A 139 6.40 -29.33 -11.52
C LYS A 139 6.01 -30.63 -10.86
#